data_AF-R9GYC1-F1
#
_entry.id   AF-R9GYC1-F1
#
_cell.length_a   1.000
_cell.length_b   1.000
_cell.length_c   1.000
_cell.angle_alpha   90.00
_cell.angle_beta   90.00
_cell.angle_gamma   90.00
#
_symmetry.space_group_name_H-M   'P 1'
#
loop_
_entity.id
_entity.type
_entity.pdbx_description
1 polymer ?
#
loop_
_entity_poly.entity_id
_entity_poly.type
_entity_poly.pdbx_seq_one_letter_code
_entity_poly.pdbx_strand_id
1 'polypeptide(L)'
;MAVERFNAEFFDGIDGYNKLMMSLDLYERFKNSTYLLIYQTDAFVFKDDLQYWCDRNYDYIGAPWPFDVTGWLDAGYPREVIRYHKIFGRKKVSSVGNGGLSLRKTSSFINNLRFFKPFMKRWKFNEDMFFSHYVNAMNPFFKIPKIKIARRFAFDVNPAEFLELNDHELPFGCHGWYRDDSDYEGNLLFWKKFIEAYGYSLP
;
A
#
# COMPACT_ATOMS: atom_id res chain seq x y z
N MET A 1 4.54 -18.99 17.90
CA MET A 1 4.50 -18.27 16.61
C MET A 1 5.74 -18.66 15.83
N ALA A 2 5.60 -19.05 14.56
CA ALA A 2 6.75 -19.32 13.70
C ALA A 2 7.28 -17.99 13.13
N VAL A 3 8.61 -17.83 13.11
CA VAL A 3 9.26 -16.66 12.53
C VAL A 3 9.82 -17.06 11.17
N GLU A 4 9.30 -16.43 10.12
CA GLU A 4 9.86 -16.53 8.77
C GLU A 4 11.01 -15.53 8.62
N ARG A 5 12.11 -15.98 8.00
CA ARG A 5 13.27 -15.12 7.70
C ARG A 5 13.49 -15.04 6.21
N PHE A 6 13.84 -13.83 5.76
CA PHE A 6 14.20 -13.53 4.38
C PHE A 6 15.63 -13.00 4.34
N ASN A 7 16.26 -13.01 3.15
CA ASN A 7 17.60 -12.48 2.96
C ASN A 7 17.64 -10.98 3.36
N ALA A 8 18.73 -10.56 4.00
CA ALA A 8 18.97 -9.17 4.41
C ALA A 8 18.85 -8.17 3.25
N GLU A 9 19.18 -8.59 2.01
CA GLU A 9 19.06 -7.76 0.80
C GLU A 9 17.63 -7.23 0.56
N PHE A 10 16.60 -7.92 1.07
CA PHE A 10 15.22 -7.49 0.96
C PHE A 10 14.86 -6.33 1.90
N PHE A 11 15.72 -6.05 2.87
CA PHE A 11 15.55 -4.98 3.85
C PHE A 11 16.57 -3.85 3.65
N ASP A 12 17.36 -3.94 2.56
CA ASP A 12 18.32 -2.91 2.16
C ASP A 12 17.65 -1.93 1.18
N GLY A 13 16.96 -0.94 1.75
CA GLY A 13 16.31 0.13 1.01
C GLY A 13 15.08 -0.27 0.20
N ILE A 14 14.60 0.68 -0.60
CA ILE A 14 13.33 0.60 -1.34
C ILE A 14 13.36 -0.53 -2.38
N ASP A 15 14.48 -0.71 -3.09
CA ASP A 15 14.61 -1.75 -4.13
C ASP A 15 14.56 -3.16 -3.57
N GLY A 16 15.23 -3.41 -2.43
CA GLY A 16 15.15 -4.67 -1.71
C GLY A 16 13.72 -4.98 -1.28
N TYR A 17 13.08 -4.00 -0.66
CA TYR A 17 11.71 -4.11 -0.19
C TYR A 17 10.71 -4.39 -1.34
N ASN A 18 10.83 -3.66 -2.46
CA ASN A 18 10.05 -3.88 -3.68
C ASN A 18 10.19 -5.33 -4.18
N LYS A 19 11.40 -5.87 -4.21
CA LYS A 19 11.65 -7.27 -4.64
C LYS A 19 10.92 -8.26 -3.72
N LEU A 20 10.95 -8.06 -2.40
CA LEU A 20 10.28 -8.95 -1.45
C LEU A 20 8.76 -8.91 -1.63
N MET A 21 8.19 -7.72 -1.72
CA MET A 21 6.75 -7.54 -1.86
C MET A 21 6.20 -8.03 -3.19
N MET A 22 7.04 -8.08 -4.22
CA MET A 22 6.74 -8.67 -5.52
C MET A 22 7.15 -10.14 -5.63
N SER A 23 7.65 -10.77 -4.56
CA SER A 23 8.05 -12.17 -4.58
C SER A 23 6.86 -13.09 -4.32
N LEU A 24 6.74 -14.17 -5.11
CA LEU A 24 5.76 -15.23 -4.83
C LEU A 24 6.09 -15.96 -3.52
N ASP A 25 7.38 -16.07 -3.19
CA ASP A 25 7.87 -16.75 -1.99
C ASP A 25 7.29 -16.16 -0.70
N LEU A 26 7.20 -14.82 -0.59
CA LEU A 26 6.58 -14.15 0.55
C LEU A 26 5.16 -14.67 0.80
N TYR A 27 4.28 -14.60 -0.21
CA TYR A 27 2.87 -14.93 -0.02
C TYR A 27 2.63 -16.43 0.11
N GLU A 28 3.43 -17.29 -0.53
CA GLU A 28 3.31 -18.74 -0.38
C GLU A 28 3.62 -19.23 1.04
N ARG A 29 4.59 -18.60 1.73
CA ARG A 29 4.88 -18.90 3.15
C ARG A 29 3.70 -18.61 4.07
N PHE A 30 2.89 -17.60 3.73
CA PHE A 30 1.72 -17.20 4.50
C PHE A 30 0.38 -17.64 3.89
N LYS A 31 0.38 -18.58 2.93
CA LYS A 31 -0.84 -18.99 2.18
C LYS A 31 -1.99 -19.52 3.03
N ASN A 32 -1.72 -19.95 4.26
CA ASN A 32 -2.74 -20.42 5.21
C ASN A 32 -3.45 -19.26 5.92
N SER A 33 -2.93 -18.03 5.83
CA SER A 33 -3.58 -16.82 6.30
C SER A 33 -4.38 -16.18 5.17
N THR A 34 -5.64 -15.81 5.41
CA THR A 34 -6.48 -15.13 4.41
C THR A 34 -5.90 -13.77 4.00
N TYR A 35 -5.32 -13.07 4.98
CA TYR A 35 -4.73 -11.75 4.83
C TYR A 35 -3.32 -11.71 5.40
N LEU A 36 -2.47 -10.92 4.75
CA LEU A 36 -1.16 -10.50 5.22
C LEU A 36 -1.23 -9.01 5.50
N LEU A 37 -1.00 -8.62 6.75
CA LEU A 37 -0.79 -7.22 7.14
C LEU A 37 0.70 -6.91 6.99
N ILE A 38 1.04 -6.01 6.08
CA ILE A 38 2.36 -5.38 6.07
C ILE A 38 2.33 -4.24 7.08
N TYR A 39 3.29 -4.28 8.01
CA TYR A 39 3.47 -3.31 9.08
C TYR A 39 4.97 -3.06 9.25
N GLN A 40 5.44 -1.92 8.76
CA GLN A 40 6.85 -1.50 8.91
C GLN A 40 7.09 -0.87 10.28
N THR A 41 8.36 -0.73 10.66
CA THR A 41 8.77 -0.24 11.99
C THR A 41 8.41 1.22 12.24
N ASP A 42 8.07 1.95 11.19
CA ASP A 42 7.60 3.33 11.20
C ASP A 42 6.09 3.44 10.96
N ALA A 43 5.35 2.35 11.13
CA ALA A 43 3.90 2.34 11.22
C ALA A 43 3.41 2.45 12.67
N PHE A 44 2.18 2.92 12.84
CA PHE A 44 1.50 2.96 14.13
C PHE A 44 0.02 2.61 13.94
N VAL A 45 -0.57 1.81 14.85
CA VAL A 45 -2.00 1.45 14.81
C VAL A 45 -2.71 2.13 15.98
N PHE A 46 -3.72 2.94 15.65
CA PHE A 46 -4.50 3.72 16.61
C PHE A 46 -5.77 2.99 17.08
N LYS A 47 -6.32 2.07 16.25
CA LYS A 47 -7.60 1.40 16.50
C LYS A 47 -7.49 -0.10 16.33
N ASP A 48 -8.20 -0.87 17.15
CA ASP A 48 -8.30 -2.33 17.01
C ASP A 48 -9.36 -2.74 15.98
N ASP A 49 -9.17 -2.28 14.73
CA ASP A 49 -10.12 -2.49 13.62
C ASP A 49 -9.64 -3.53 12.59
N LEU A 50 -8.61 -4.34 12.91
CA LEU A 50 -8.03 -5.27 11.94
C LEU A 50 -9.07 -6.27 11.40
N GLN A 51 -9.90 -6.83 12.27
CA GLN A 51 -10.96 -7.76 11.86
C GLN A 51 -11.98 -7.07 10.94
N TYR A 52 -12.39 -5.85 11.28
CA TYR A 52 -13.27 -5.05 10.44
C TYR A 52 -12.71 -4.92 9.01
N TRP A 53 -11.41 -4.65 8.86
CA TRP A 53 -10.76 -4.53 7.55
C TRP A 53 -10.67 -5.84 6.78
N CYS A 54 -10.40 -6.96 7.46
CA CYS A 54 -10.46 -8.29 6.87
C CYS A 54 -11.86 -8.59 6.30
N ASP A 55 -12.91 -8.25 7.06
CA ASP A 55 -14.31 -8.51 6.68
C ASP A 55 -14.79 -7.65 5.50
N ARG A 56 -14.08 -6.56 5.17
CA ARG A 56 -14.36 -5.76 3.96
C ARG A 56 -14.08 -6.50 2.66
N ASN A 57 -13.31 -7.59 2.71
CA ASN A 57 -13.03 -8.45 1.56
C ASN A 57 -12.31 -7.75 0.38
N TYR A 58 -11.56 -6.68 0.65
CA TYR A 58 -10.68 -6.05 -0.36
C TYR A 58 -9.48 -6.96 -0.66
N ASP A 59 -8.95 -6.88 -1.87
CA ASP A 59 -7.74 -7.61 -2.24
C ASP A 59 -6.49 -6.86 -1.78
N TYR A 60 -6.52 -5.53 -1.86
CA TYR A 60 -5.47 -4.64 -1.39
C TYR A 60 -6.08 -3.37 -0.80
N ILE A 61 -5.56 -2.94 0.35
CA ILE A 61 -5.85 -1.64 0.95
C ILE A 61 -4.60 -1.13 1.68
N GLY A 62 -4.30 0.14 1.48
CA GLY A 62 -3.30 0.90 2.23
C GLY A 62 -3.73 2.36 2.29
N ALA A 63 -2.79 3.28 2.50
CA ALA A 63 -3.09 4.71 2.53
C ALA A 63 -3.42 5.24 1.11
N PRO A 64 -4.34 6.21 0.99
CA PRO A 64 -4.55 6.93 -0.26
C PRO A 64 -3.36 7.84 -0.60
N TRP A 65 -3.03 7.96 -1.88
CA TRP A 65 -2.16 9.04 -2.36
C TRP A 65 -2.97 10.34 -2.46
N PRO A 66 -2.34 11.51 -2.18
CA PRO A 66 -3.02 12.80 -2.12
C PRO A 66 -3.54 13.32 -3.47
N PHE A 67 -3.16 12.70 -4.59
CA PHE A 67 -3.49 13.18 -5.93
C PHE A 67 -4.14 12.09 -6.80
N ASP A 68 -4.84 12.53 -7.87
CA ASP A 68 -5.26 11.61 -8.92
C ASP A 68 -4.03 11.16 -9.72
N VAL A 69 -3.64 9.91 -9.51
CA VAL A 69 -2.46 9.30 -10.11
C VAL A 69 -2.76 8.69 -11.48
N THR A 70 -3.96 8.88 -12.04
CA THR A 70 -4.33 8.39 -13.39
C THR A 70 -3.40 8.94 -14.47
N GLY A 71 -2.86 10.14 -14.27
CA GLY A 71 -1.89 10.78 -15.17
C GLY A 71 -0.43 10.37 -14.96
N TRP A 72 -0.09 9.69 -13.87
CA TRP A 72 1.30 9.44 -13.47
C TRP A 72 2.06 8.45 -14.36
N LEU A 73 1.41 7.84 -15.35
CA LEU A 73 2.04 6.77 -16.12
C LEU A 73 1.67 6.83 -17.61
N ASP A 74 2.54 7.52 -18.35
CA ASP A 74 3.02 7.06 -19.66
C ASP A 74 4.52 6.70 -19.63
N ALA A 75 5.31 7.30 -18.73
CA ALA A 75 6.77 7.22 -18.74
C ALA A 75 7.38 5.87 -18.28
N GLY A 76 6.59 4.91 -17.81
CA GLY A 76 7.12 3.55 -17.59
C GLY A 76 6.10 2.41 -17.51
N TYR A 77 4.88 2.65 -17.99
CA TYR A 77 4.02 1.50 -18.28
C TYR A 77 4.66 0.62 -19.35
N PRO A 78 4.57 -0.72 -19.22
CA PRO A 78 4.84 -1.60 -20.35
C PRO A 78 3.99 -1.15 -21.56
N ARG A 79 4.55 -1.23 -22.77
CA ARG A 79 3.90 -0.75 -24.01
C ARG A 79 2.50 -1.35 -24.18
N GLU A 80 2.29 -2.55 -23.66
CA GLU A 80 1.03 -3.28 -23.65
C GLU A 80 -0.09 -2.54 -22.90
N VAL A 81 0.21 -1.89 -21.77
CA VAL A 81 -0.75 -1.11 -20.97
C VAL A 81 -1.06 0.22 -21.65
N ILE A 82 -0.04 0.88 -22.18
CA ILE A 82 -0.22 2.10 -22.98
C ILE A 82 -1.14 1.79 -24.17
N ARG A 83 -0.90 0.66 -24.85
CA ARG A 83 -1.72 0.19 -25.96
C ARG A 83 -3.15 -0.16 -25.51
N TYR A 84 -3.31 -0.84 -24.39
CA TYR A 84 -4.62 -1.15 -23.82
C TYR A 84 -5.43 0.13 -23.55
N HIS A 85 -4.82 1.11 -22.87
CA HIS A 85 -5.44 2.41 -22.59
C HIS A 85 -5.79 3.20 -23.86
N LYS A 86 -4.98 3.09 -24.92
CA LYS A 86 -5.28 3.71 -26.21
C LYS A 86 -6.46 3.05 -26.92
N ILE A 87 -6.60 1.72 -26.84
CA ILE A 87 -7.66 0.98 -27.56
C ILE A 87 -8.98 1.01 -26.81
N PHE A 88 -8.96 0.84 -25.49
CA PHE A 88 -10.17 0.66 -24.67
C PHE A 88 -10.50 1.87 -23.79
N GLY A 89 -9.74 2.96 -23.90
CA GLY A 89 -9.84 4.13 -23.03
C GLY A 89 -9.09 3.95 -21.72
N ARG A 90 -8.61 5.06 -21.14
CA ARG A 90 -7.98 5.06 -19.82
C ARG A 90 -9.04 4.79 -18.75
N LYS A 91 -8.91 3.68 -18.02
CA LYS A 91 -9.68 3.48 -16.79
C LYS A 91 -9.06 4.32 -15.69
N LYS A 92 -9.91 4.89 -14.83
CA LYS A 92 -9.45 5.48 -13.57
C LYS A 92 -8.79 4.38 -12.74
N VAL A 93 -7.51 4.55 -12.43
CA VAL A 93 -6.76 3.63 -11.58
C VAL A 93 -6.96 3.98 -10.11
N SER A 94 -6.65 3.06 -9.21
CA SER A 94 -6.77 3.32 -7.79
C SER A 94 -5.68 4.28 -7.31
N SER A 95 -6.06 5.37 -6.64
CA SER A 95 -5.12 6.23 -5.90
C SER A 95 -4.87 5.73 -4.47
N VAL A 96 -4.79 4.42 -4.27
CA VAL A 96 -4.56 3.80 -2.96
C VAL A 96 -3.32 2.95 -3.08
N GLY A 97 -2.33 3.18 -2.23
CA GLY A 97 -1.06 2.46 -2.21
C GLY A 97 -0.56 2.32 -0.79
N ASN A 98 0.74 2.45 -0.59
CA ASN A 98 1.46 2.36 0.68
C ASN A 98 1.95 0.95 1.02
N GLY A 99 3.24 0.75 0.76
CA GLY A 99 3.99 -0.44 1.13
C GLY A 99 4.10 -0.67 2.64
N GLY A 100 4.26 0.38 3.45
CA GLY A 100 4.64 0.23 4.85
C GLY A 100 3.51 -0.07 5.83
N LEU A 101 2.26 0.31 5.51
CA LEU A 101 1.07 -0.19 6.21
C LEU A 101 -0.02 -0.57 5.21
N SER A 102 -0.19 -1.87 4.97
CA SER A 102 -1.21 -2.37 4.03
C SER A 102 -1.74 -3.75 4.36
N LEU A 103 -3.00 -4.00 4.03
CA LEU A 103 -3.63 -5.31 4.15
C LEU A 103 -3.80 -5.94 2.76
N ARG A 104 -3.28 -7.16 2.60
CA ARG A 104 -3.13 -7.85 1.32
C ARG A 104 -3.79 -9.22 1.39
N LYS A 105 -4.77 -9.50 0.52
CA LYS A 105 -5.42 -10.82 0.46
C LYS A 105 -4.46 -11.83 -0.16
N THR A 106 -4.00 -12.78 0.63
CA THR A 106 -2.88 -13.65 0.28
C THR A 106 -3.12 -14.42 -1.03
N SER A 107 -4.30 -15.03 -1.18
CA SER A 107 -4.66 -15.78 -2.39
C SER A 107 -4.72 -14.89 -3.63
N SER A 108 -5.22 -13.66 -3.50
CA SER A 108 -5.29 -12.69 -4.59
C SER A 108 -3.90 -12.27 -5.07
N PHE A 109 -2.99 -12.01 -4.13
CA PHE A 109 -1.60 -11.67 -4.45
C PHE A 109 -0.87 -12.85 -5.11
N ILE A 110 -1.00 -14.08 -4.59
CA ILE A 110 -0.44 -15.30 -5.21
C ILE A 110 -0.89 -15.44 -6.67
N ASN A 111 -2.20 -15.31 -6.91
CA ASN A 111 -2.78 -15.47 -8.25
C ASN A 111 -2.28 -14.39 -9.22
N ASN A 112 -2.29 -13.12 -8.82
CA ASN A 112 -1.82 -12.02 -9.66
C ASN A 112 -0.31 -12.10 -9.92
N LEU A 113 0.52 -12.44 -8.92
CA LEU A 113 1.96 -12.60 -9.10
C LEU A 113 2.30 -13.75 -10.05
N ARG A 114 1.59 -14.88 -9.98
CA ARG A 114 1.75 -15.98 -10.95
C ARG A 114 1.35 -15.55 -12.35
N PHE A 115 0.20 -14.90 -12.50
CA PHE A 115 -0.34 -14.48 -13.79
C PHE A 115 0.53 -13.42 -14.48
N PHE A 116 0.96 -12.40 -13.74
CA PHE A 116 1.71 -11.26 -14.28
C PHE A 116 3.23 -11.42 -14.24
N LYS A 117 3.75 -12.58 -13.80
CA LYS A 117 5.19 -12.89 -13.73
C LYS A 117 6.00 -12.49 -14.97
N PRO A 118 5.54 -12.71 -16.22
CA PRO A 118 6.30 -12.30 -17.41
C PRO A 118 6.50 -10.78 -17.53
N PHE A 119 5.55 -9.98 -17.02
CA PHE A 119 5.54 -8.52 -17.13
C PHE A 119 6.32 -7.84 -16.00
N MET A 120 6.41 -8.48 -14.84
CA MET A 120 7.11 -7.95 -13.67
C MET A 120 8.60 -7.67 -13.95
N LYS A 121 9.25 -8.45 -14.82
CA LYS A 121 10.67 -8.22 -15.20
C LYS A 121 10.92 -6.86 -15.84
N ARG A 122 9.88 -6.23 -16.40
CA ARG A 122 9.96 -4.92 -17.05
C ARG A 122 9.44 -3.79 -16.15
N TRP A 123 8.90 -4.13 -14.98
CA TRP A 123 8.41 -3.15 -14.01
C TRP A 123 9.60 -2.47 -13.33
N LYS A 124 9.56 -1.14 -13.24
CA LYS A 124 10.67 -0.32 -12.71
C LYS A 124 10.25 0.65 -11.61
N PHE A 125 8.99 0.61 -11.19
CA PHE A 125 8.47 1.46 -10.12
C PHE A 125 8.26 0.64 -8.85
N ASN A 126 7.80 1.31 -7.81
CA ASN A 126 7.44 0.68 -6.55
C ASN A 126 6.36 -0.40 -6.73
N GLU A 127 6.34 -1.34 -5.79
CA GLU A 127 5.42 -2.48 -5.81
C GLU A 127 3.96 -2.03 -5.67
N ASP A 128 3.70 -1.00 -4.88
CA ASP A 128 2.35 -0.50 -4.63
C ASP A 128 1.73 0.07 -5.91
N MET A 129 2.53 0.73 -6.75
CA MET A 129 2.17 1.15 -8.10
C MET A 129 1.88 -0.06 -9.01
N PHE A 130 2.62 -1.17 -8.87
CA PHE A 130 2.34 -2.38 -9.64
C PHE A 130 0.95 -2.93 -9.32
N PHE A 131 0.61 -3.07 -8.03
CA PHE A 131 -0.69 -3.61 -7.63
C PHE A 131 -1.84 -2.63 -7.89
N SER A 132 -1.66 -1.34 -7.58
CA SER A 132 -2.73 -0.35 -7.63
C SER A 132 -3.02 0.21 -9.01
N HIS A 133 -2.03 0.22 -9.90
CA HIS A 133 -2.22 0.70 -11.25
C HIS A 133 -2.25 -0.46 -12.24
N TYR A 134 -1.17 -1.22 -12.33
CA TYR A 134 -1.02 -2.22 -13.38
C TYR A 134 -1.98 -3.40 -13.19
N VAL A 135 -1.95 -4.03 -12.03
CA VAL A 135 -2.84 -5.16 -11.73
C VAL A 135 -4.29 -4.69 -11.71
N ASN A 136 -4.61 -3.58 -11.07
CA ASN A 136 -5.99 -3.06 -11.05
C ASN A 136 -6.54 -2.70 -12.44
N ALA A 137 -5.72 -2.14 -13.33
CA ALA A 137 -6.15 -1.83 -14.70
C ALA A 137 -6.40 -3.09 -15.54
N MET A 138 -5.56 -4.12 -15.36
CA MET A 138 -5.58 -5.35 -16.16
C MET A 138 -6.48 -6.46 -15.59
N ASN A 139 -6.72 -6.46 -14.28
CA ASN A 139 -7.58 -7.41 -13.58
C ASN A 139 -8.76 -6.66 -12.92
N PRO A 140 -9.93 -6.61 -13.58
CA PRO A 140 -11.11 -5.89 -13.07
C PRO A 140 -11.70 -6.53 -11.79
N PHE A 141 -11.26 -7.74 -11.42
CA PHE A 141 -11.69 -8.40 -10.19
C PHE A 141 -10.78 -8.10 -8.99
N PHE A 142 -9.66 -7.40 -9.19
CA PHE A 142 -8.75 -6.98 -8.11
C PHE A 142 -9.32 -5.75 -7.39
N LYS A 143 -9.94 -5.98 -6.23
CA LYS A 143 -10.71 -5.00 -5.47
C LYS A 143 -9.82 -4.15 -4.59
N ILE A 144 -9.75 -2.88 -4.94
CA ILE A 144 -9.14 -1.81 -4.14
C ILE A 144 -10.25 -0.80 -3.79
N PRO A 145 -10.36 -0.34 -2.53
CA PRO A 145 -11.38 0.64 -2.15
C PRO A 145 -11.15 2.00 -2.80
N LYS A 146 -12.20 2.83 -2.78
CA LYS A 146 -12.08 4.27 -3.12
C LYS A 146 -11.32 5.01 -1.99
N ILE A 147 -10.69 6.14 -2.33
CA ILE A 147 -9.96 7.03 -1.40
C ILE A 147 -10.75 7.30 -0.11
N LYS A 148 -12.07 7.60 -0.22
CA LYS A 148 -12.94 7.87 0.94
C LYS A 148 -12.96 6.74 1.98
N ILE A 149 -12.83 5.49 1.53
CA ILE A 149 -12.72 4.32 2.42
C ILE A 149 -11.27 4.10 2.84
N ALA A 150 -10.31 4.20 1.92
CA ALA A 150 -8.89 3.97 2.20
C ALA A 150 -8.31 4.91 3.27
N ARG A 151 -8.73 6.19 3.28
CA ARG A 151 -8.33 7.14 4.34
C ARG A 151 -8.75 6.70 5.74
N ARG A 152 -9.81 5.89 5.89
CA ARG A 152 -10.17 5.33 7.20
C ARG A 152 -9.22 4.21 7.64
N PHE A 153 -8.53 3.58 6.70
CA PHE A 153 -7.56 2.52 6.98
C PHE A 153 -6.21 3.10 7.40
N ALA A 154 -5.61 3.93 6.55
CA ALA A 154 -4.31 4.51 6.85
C ALA A 154 -4.11 5.91 6.28
N PHE A 155 -3.29 6.70 6.98
CA PHE A 155 -2.65 7.91 6.47
C PHE A 155 -1.16 7.65 6.26
N ASP A 156 -0.54 8.43 5.38
CA ASP A 156 0.89 8.33 5.07
C ASP A 156 1.49 9.74 5.00
N VAL A 157 1.56 10.31 3.80
CA VAL A 157 1.90 11.72 3.54
C VAL A 157 0.69 12.64 3.77
N ASN A 158 0.94 13.93 4.03
CA ASN A 158 -0.07 14.97 4.26
C ASN A 158 -1.16 14.59 5.30
N PRO A 159 -0.81 14.11 6.50
CA PRO A 159 -1.76 13.53 7.43
C PRO A 159 -2.75 14.56 8.01
N ALA A 160 -2.39 15.86 8.05
CA ALA A 160 -3.30 16.93 8.43
C ALA A 160 -4.48 17.09 7.46
N GLU A 161 -4.19 17.12 6.15
CA GLU A 161 -5.22 17.18 5.11
C GLU A 161 -6.11 15.95 5.16
N PHE A 162 -5.52 14.75 5.30
CA PHE A 162 -6.32 13.52 5.40
C PHE A 162 -7.17 13.47 6.67
N LEU A 163 -6.72 14.05 7.78
CA LEU A 163 -7.52 14.17 9.00
C LEU A 163 -8.73 15.07 8.79
N GLU A 164 -8.57 16.24 8.17
CA GLU A 164 -9.70 17.12 7.82
C GLU A 164 -10.69 16.40 6.89
N LEU A 165 -10.17 15.76 5.85
CA LEU A 165 -10.97 14.99 4.92
C LEU A 165 -11.69 13.84 5.62
N ASN A 166 -11.08 13.21 6.63
CA ASN A 166 -11.64 12.08 7.38
C ASN A 166 -12.46 12.51 8.59
N ASP A 167 -13.15 13.66 8.51
CA ASP A 167 -14.10 14.12 9.54
C ASP A 167 -13.44 14.28 10.93
N HIS A 168 -12.15 14.62 10.95
CA HIS A 168 -11.29 14.69 12.14
C HIS A 168 -11.16 13.38 12.93
N GLU A 169 -11.48 12.24 12.33
CA GLU A 169 -11.27 10.92 12.93
C GLU A 169 -9.90 10.34 12.55
N LEU A 170 -9.22 9.76 13.53
CA LEU A 170 -8.00 8.98 13.26
C LEU A 170 -8.30 7.74 12.40
N PRO A 171 -7.38 7.33 11.52
CA PRO A 171 -7.48 6.09 10.77
C PRO A 171 -7.24 4.87 11.67
N PHE A 172 -7.35 3.66 11.11
CA PHE A 172 -6.87 2.44 11.78
C PHE A 172 -5.38 2.53 12.13
N GLY A 173 -4.55 3.06 11.23
CA GLY A 173 -3.14 3.32 11.50
C GLY A 173 -2.50 4.38 10.61
N CYS A 174 -1.20 4.58 10.75
CA CYS A 174 -0.41 5.40 9.85
C CYS A 174 0.94 4.74 9.54
N HIS A 175 1.65 5.30 8.57
CA HIS A 175 3.01 4.92 8.18
C HIS A 175 3.86 6.19 8.08
N GLY A 176 5.19 6.04 8.18
CA GLY A 176 6.13 7.15 8.13
C GLY A 176 5.93 8.16 9.26
N TRP A 177 5.54 7.70 10.46
CA TRP A 177 5.16 8.63 11.53
C TRP A 177 6.32 9.54 11.98
N TYR A 178 7.56 9.04 11.93
CA TYR A 178 8.76 9.82 12.32
C TYR A 178 9.41 10.56 11.15
N ARG A 179 8.97 10.30 9.91
CA ARG A 179 9.59 10.89 8.74
C ARG A 179 9.32 12.38 8.72
N ASP A 180 10.28 13.14 8.21
CA ASP A 180 10.20 14.59 8.06
C ASP A 180 11.06 15.06 6.87
N ASP A 181 11.28 14.16 5.92
CA ASP A 181 11.97 14.43 4.65
C ASP A 181 10.99 14.92 3.58
N SER A 182 11.47 15.17 2.35
CA SER A 182 10.75 15.96 1.34
C SER A 182 9.28 15.59 1.09
N ASP A 183 8.90 14.32 1.21
CA ASP A 183 7.52 13.86 0.97
C ASP A 183 6.68 13.77 2.27
N TYR A 184 7.34 13.87 3.43
CA TYR A 184 6.79 13.65 4.78
C TYR A 184 6.93 14.90 5.67
N GLU A 185 7.12 16.08 5.08
CA GLU A 185 7.29 17.32 5.84
C GLU A 185 6.14 17.54 6.84
N GLY A 186 6.49 17.70 8.10
CA GLY A 186 5.57 17.88 9.22
C GLY A 186 4.99 16.60 9.82
N ASN A 187 5.30 15.40 9.29
CA ASN A 187 4.74 14.15 9.80
C ASN A 187 5.10 13.91 11.27
N LEU A 188 6.38 14.04 11.64
CA LEU A 188 6.80 13.85 13.02
C LEU A 188 6.01 14.74 13.98
N LEU A 189 5.94 16.04 13.70
CA LEU A 189 5.23 17.00 14.55
C LEU A 189 3.73 16.70 14.61
N PHE A 190 3.13 16.37 13.47
CA PHE A 190 1.70 16.03 13.39
C PHE A 190 1.40 14.77 14.22
N TRP A 191 2.13 13.69 13.99
CA TRP A 191 1.87 12.39 14.61
C TRP A 191 2.24 12.36 16.09
N LYS A 192 3.25 13.13 16.52
CA LYS A 192 3.65 13.24 17.92
C LYS A 192 2.47 13.55 18.84
N LYS A 193 1.68 14.57 18.49
CA LYS A 193 0.45 14.94 19.22
C LYS A 193 -0.49 13.74 19.44
N PHE A 194 -0.69 12.91 18.42
CA PHE A 194 -1.65 11.82 18.48
C PHE A 194 -1.08 10.56 19.13
N ILE A 195 0.17 10.21 18.85
CA ILE A 195 0.82 9.00 19.40
C ILE A 195 1.13 9.17 20.89
N GLU A 196 1.58 10.34 21.33
CA GLU A 196 1.85 10.60 22.75
C GLU A 196 0.58 10.57 23.60
N ALA A 197 -0.59 10.83 23.01
CA ALA A 197 -1.88 10.67 23.68
C ALA A 197 -2.19 9.20 24.07
N TYR A 198 -1.48 8.22 23.49
CA TYR A 198 -1.55 6.81 23.86
C TYR A 198 -0.45 6.40 24.87
N GLY A 199 0.27 7.34 25.47
CA GLY A 199 1.26 7.09 26.53
C GLY A 199 2.68 6.81 26.03
N TYR A 200 2.96 7.05 24.75
CA TYR A 200 4.31 7.00 24.20
C TYR A 200 5.03 8.33 24.42
N SER A 201 6.36 8.31 24.35
CA SER A 201 7.20 9.51 24.33
C SER A 201 8.05 9.46 23.07
N LEU A 202 7.78 10.37 22.14
CA LEU A 202 8.47 10.43 20.86
C LEU A 202 9.59 11.47 20.90
N PRO A 203 10.66 11.30 20.11
CA PRO A 203 11.76 12.27 20.03
C PRO A 203 11.26 13.67 19.68
#